data_AF-A0A962UQ12-F1
#
_entry.id   AF-A0A962UQ12-F1
#
_cell.length_a   1.000
_cell.length_b   1.000
_cell.length_c   1.000
_cell.angle_alpha   90.00
_cell.angle_beta   90.00
_cell.angle_gamma   90.00
#
_symmetry.space_group_name_H-M   'P 1'
#
loop_
_entity.id
_entity.type
_entity.pdbx_description
1 polymer ?
#
loop_
_entity_poly.entity_id
_entity_poly.type
_entity_poly.pdbx_seq_one_letter_code
_entity_poly.pdbx_strand_id
1 'polypeptide(L)'
;MSENSPFHESQKLVRCEVVNRHQESSVRFVEIDAFKLWEYLMTAKHGLKVGHPSICLWIHDDEYQRNASVFERAGEVEPVNRLVVDLFDHEYGFSQTIMRYARAGETDKVLNILRSHIPADLCGSEACNIDVVGGQVVQQWHPHATRDILIGLEG
;
A
#
# COMPACT_ATOMS: atom_id res chain seq x y z
N MET A 1 11.84 14.68 19.05
CA MET A 1 12.56 14.38 17.79
C MET A 1 11.63 14.80 16.67
N SER A 2 11.98 15.88 15.96
CA SER A 2 11.36 16.42 14.74
C SER A 2 9.82 16.33 14.60
N GLU A 3 9.10 17.21 15.30
CA GLU A 3 7.63 17.39 15.20
C GLU A 3 7.16 18.26 14.01
N ASN A 4 8.04 18.60 13.07
CA ASN A 4 7.73 19.50 11.95
C ASN A 4 8.08 18.90 10.57
N SER A 5 7.87 17.59 10.39
CA SER A 5 7.79 17.06 9.03
C SER A 5 6.39 17.31 8.49
N PRO A 6 6.19 18.00 7.35
CA PRO A 6 4.86 18.15 6.77
C PRO A 6 4.21 16.80 6.39
N PHE A 7 5.00 15.72 6.42
CA PHE A 7 4.71 14.38 5.93
C PHE A 7 4.27 13.37 7.01
N HIS A 8 3.79 13.82 8.18
CA HIS A 8 3.41 12.94 9.29
C HIS A 8 2.31 11.92 8.92
N GLU A 9 1.50 12.21 7.90
CA GLU A 9 0.41 11.35 7.42
C GLU A 9 0.72 10.73 6.05
N SER A 10 1.99 10.74 5.62
CA SER A 10 2.42 10.15 4.36
C SER A 10 3.07 8.78 4.54
N GLN A 11 3.06 7.95 3.50
CA GLN A 11 3.74 6.65 3.48
C GLN A 11 4.52 6.46 2.18
N LYS A 12 5.78 6.02 2.29
CA LYS A 12 6.57 5.61 1.13
C LYS A 12 6.14 4.22 0.67
N LEU A 13 5.75 4.13 -0.60
CA LEU A 13 5.28 2.91 -1.22
C LEU A 13 6.13 2.57 -2.45
N VAL A 14 6.01 1.33 -2.87
CA VAL A 14 6.44 0.83 -4.17
C VAL A 14 5.17 0.48 -4.94
N ARG A 15 4.93 1.20 -6.03
CA ARG A 15 3.97 0.82 -7.05
C ARG A 15 4.62 -0.23 -7.94
N CYS A 16 3.93 -1.31 -8.22
CA CYS A 16 4.40 -2.33 -9.17
C CYS A 16 3.23 -2.96 -9.91
N GLU A 17 3.54 -3.56 -11.05
CA GLU A 17 2.61 -4.39 -11.80
C GLU A 17 2.82 -5.84 -11.41
N VAL A 18 1.72 -6.56 -11.25
CA VAL A 18 1.73 -8.01 -11.05
C VAL A 18 0.91 -8.70 -12.12
N VAL A 19 1.52 -9.69 -12.75
CA VAL A 19 0.88 -10.54 -13.76
C VAL A 19 0.71 -11.93 -13.17
N ASN A 20 -0.52 -12.42 -13.16
CA ASN A 20 -0.81 -13.78 -12.70
C ASN A 20 -0.58 -14.82 -13.82
N ARG A 21 -0.71 -16.11 -13.47
CA ARG A 21 -0.57 -17.23 -14.43
C ARG A 21 -1.56 -17.18 -15.61
N HIS A 22 -2.67 -16.46 -15.48
CA HIS A 22 -3.69 -16.28 -16.51
C HIS A 22 -3.42 -15.04 -17.40
N GLN A 23 -2.24 -14.41 -17.28
CA GLN A 23 -1.86 -13.18 -17.98
C GLN A 23 -2.72 -11.95 -17.61
N GLU A 24 -3.42 -12.01 -16.48
CA GLU A 24 -4.16 -10.85 -15.97
C GLU A 24 -3.18 -9.96 -15.20
N SER A 25 -3.13 -8.68 -15.58
CA SER A 25 -2.32 -7.67 -14.92
C SER A 25 -3.11 -6.90 -13.88
N SER A 26 -2.46 -6.54 -12.78
CA SER A 26 -3.01 -5.60 -11.80
C SER A 26 -1.90 -4.78 -11.15
N VAL A 27 -2.26 -3.62 -10.60
CA VAL A 27 -1.33 -2.74 -9.89
C VAL A 27 -1.35 -3.07 -8.40
N ARG A 28 -0.19 -2.99 -7.75
CA ARG A 28 -0.03 -3.14 -6.30
C ARG A 28 0.76 -1.97 -5.75
N PHE A 29 0.38 -1.56 -4.54
CA PHE A 29 1.10 -0.59 -3.73
C PHE A 29 1.52 -1.28 -2.44
N VAL A 30 2.82 -1.33 -2.20
CA VAL A 30 3.41 -2.07 -1.08
C VAL A 30 4.32 -1.12 -0.31
N GLU A 31 4.29 -1.15 1.01
CA GLU A 31 5.22 -0.35 1.81
C GLU A 31 6.67 -0.67 1.44
N ILE A 32 7.49 0.39 1.33
CA ILE A 32 8.86 0.26 0.83
C ILE A 32 9.68 -0.76 1.63
N ASP A 33 9.50 -0.81 2.94
CA ASP A 33 10.24 -1.71 3.84
C ASP A 33 9.74 -3.17 3.76
N ALA A 34 8.51 -3.38 3.29
CA ALA A 34 7.93 -4.72 3.10
C ALA A 34 8.14 -5.27 1.69
N PHE A 35 8.52 -4.42 0.72
CA PHE A 35 8.47 -4.74 -0.70
C PHE A 35 9.29 -5.97 -1.08
N LYS A 36 10.54 -6.10 -0.63
CA LYS A 36 11.41 -7.21 -1.04
C LYS A 36 10.93 -8.58 -0.53
N LEU A 37 10.48 -8.64 0.72
CA LEU A 37 9.90 -9.87 1.26
C LEU A 37 8.59 -10.21 0.53
N TRP A 38 7.76 -9.19 0.28
CA TRP A 38 6.52 -9.37 -0.46
C TRP A 38 6.77 -9.86 -1.89
N GLU A 39 7.71 -9.26 -2.61
CA GLU A 39 8.12 -9.62 -3.98
C GLU A 39 8.59 -11.08 -4.03
N TYR A 40 9.44 -11.49 -3.08
CA TYR A 40 9.89 -12.86 -2.94
C TYR A 40 8.71 -13.82 -2.72
N LEU A 41 7.78 -13.51 -1.81
CA LEU A 41 6.61 -14.35 -1.56
C LEU A 41 5.71 -14.45 -2.80
N MET A 42 5.44 -13.34 -3.48
CA MET A 42 4.58 -13.31 -4.66
C MET A 42 5.17 -14.15 -5.81
N THR A 43 6.49 -14.07 -6.01
CA THR A 43 7.17 -14.82 -7.07
C THR A 43 7.38 -16.29 -6.70
N ALA A 44 7.98 -16.58 -5.54
CA ALA A 44 8.38 -17.92 -5.15
C ALA A 44 7.19 -18.79 -4.69
N LYS A 45 6.24 -18.23 -3.94
CA LYS A 45 5.11 -18.99 -3.38
C LYS A 45 3.86 -18.92 -4.27
N HIS A 46 3.57 -17.75 -4.83
CA HIS A 46 2.32 -17.52 -5.56
C HIS A 46 2.47 -17.57 -7.09
N GLY A 47 3.70 -17.68 -7.61
CA GLY A 47 3.96 -17.80 -9.05
C GLY A 47 3.56 -16.55 -9.85
N LEU A 48 3.51 -15.39 -9.21
CA LEU A 48 3.23 -14.11 -9.86
C LEU A 48 4.52 -13.56 -10.47
N LYS A 49 4.41 -12.83 -11.58
CA LYS A 49 5.49 -11.99 -12.11
C LYS A 49 5.31 -10.58 -11.59
N VAL A 50 6.29 -10.06 -10.86
CA VAL A 50 6.33 -8.66 -10.39
C VAL A 50 7.20 -7.89 -11.38
N GLY A 51 6.73 -6.72 -11.82
CA GLY A 51 7.42 -5.89 -12.79
C GLY A 51 7.17 -4.40 -12.57
N HIS A 52 8.01 -3.59 -13.23
CA HIS A 52 7.91 -2.13 -13.24
C HIS A 52 7.80 -1.48 -11.84
N PRO A 53 8.66 -1.83 -10.86
CA PRO A 53 8.63 -1.20 -9.56
C PRO A 53 9.01 0.29 -9.66
N SER A 54 8.20 1.16 -9.07
CA SER A 54 8.45 2.60 -8.93
C SER A 54 8.18 3.06 -7.50
N ILE A 55 9.05 3.91 -6.96
CA ILE A 55 8.78 4.55 -5.66
C ILE A 55 7.72 5.62 -5.87
N CYS A 56 6.77 5.66 -4.94
CA CYS A 56 5.79 6.72 -4.86
C CYS A 56 5.51 7.08 -3.40
N LEU A 57 4.89 8.25 -3.20
CA LEU A 57 4.50 8.74 -1.89
C LEU A 57 2.98 8.75 -1.79
N TRP A 58 2.43 7.96 -0.87
CA TRP A 58 1.03 8.09 -0.47
C TRP A 58 0.88 9.22 0.53
N ILE A 59 -0.18 10.01 0.38
CA ILE A 59 -0.46 11.22 1.14
C ILE A 59 -1.93 11.18 1.52
N HIS A 60 -2.24 11.42 2.79
CA HIS A 60 -3.62 11.55 3.26
C HIS A 60 -4.36 12.66 2.50
N ASP A 61 -5.65 12.47 2.22
CA ASP A 61 -6.42 13.43 1.41
C ASP A 61 -6.39 14.85 1.98
N ASP A 62 -6.52 15.01 3.31
CA ASP A 62 -6.47 16.33 3.93
C ASP A 62 -5.12 17.02 3.74
N GLU A 63 -4.02 16.26 3.78
CA GLU A 63 -2.67 16.78 3.54
C GLU A 63 -2.47 17.15 2.07
N TYR A 64 -3.00 16.32 1.15
CA TYR A 64 -3.00 16.59 -0.27
C TYR A 64 -3.76 17.88 -0.59
N GLN A 65 -4.98 18.04 -0.08
CA GLN A 65 -5.80 19.23 -0.34
C GLN A 65 -5.16 20.52 0.18
N ARG A 66 -4.51 20.48 1.35
CA ARG A 66 -3.75 21.63 1.90
C ARG A 66 -2.59 22.07 1.00
N ASN A 67 -2.04 21.17 0.18
CA ASN A 67 -0.83 21.41 -0.61
C ASN A 67 -0.99 21.05 -2.10
N ALA A 68 -2.23 21.04 -2.62
CA ALA A 68 -2.55 20.47 -3.94
C ALA A 68 -1.68 21.08 -5.07
N SER A 69 -1.44 22.38 -5.02
CA SER A 69 -0.63 23.10 -6.02
C SER A 69 0.83 22.64 -6.11
N VAL A 70 1.37 22.05 -5.04
CA VAL A 70 2.72 21.47 -5.01
C VAL A 70 2.70 20.07 -5.62
N PHE A 71 1.74 19.23 -5.22
CA PHE A 71 1.68 17.84 -5.64
C PHE A 71 1.22 17.64 -7.09
N GLU A 72 0.29 18.46 -7.58
CA GLU A 72 -0.14 18.44 -9.00
C GLU A 72 1.01 18.72 -9.97
N ARG A 73 2.06 19.43 -9.52
CA ARG A 73 3.25 19.72 -10.33
C ARG A 73 4.35 18.68 -10.18
N ALA A 74 4.24 17.79 -9.20
CA ALA A 74 5.30 16.85 -8.85
C ALA A 74 5.32 15.61 -9.74
N GLY A 75 4.27 15.30 -10.49
CA GLY A 75 4.25 14.18 -11.42
C GLY A 75 2.86 13.57 -11.59
N GLU A 76 2.80 12.25 -11.68
CA GLU A 76 1.54 11.52 -11.78
C GLU A 76 0.87 11.41 -10.40
N VAL A 77 -0.44 11.66 -10.36
CA VAL A 77 -1.26 11.55 -9.16
C VAL A 77 -2.36 10.51 -9.40
N GLU A 78 -2.53 9.58 -8.47
CA GLU A 78 -3.54 8.53 -8.53
C GLU A 78 -4.26 8.39 -7.18
N PRO A 79 -5.61 8.31 -7.14
CA PRO A 79 -6.35 8.11 -5.91
C PRO A 79 -6.17 6.68 -5.39
N VAL A 80 -5.64 6.56 -4.17
CA VAL A 80 -5.28 5.29 -3.53
C VAL A 80 -5.71 5.35 -2.08
N ASN A 81 -6.56 4.41 -1.68
CA ASN A 81 -7.02 4.31 -0.31
C ASN A 81 -6.08 3.43 0.52
N ARG A 82 -5.87 3.83 1.77
CA ARG A 82 -5.25 3.00 2.80
C ARG A 82 -6.36 2.25 3.56
N LEU A 83 -6.30 0.93 3.54
CA LEU A 83 -7.15 0.06 4.34
C LEU A 83 -6.39 -0.29 5.62
N VAL A 84 -6.96 0.02 6.77
CA VAL A 84 -6.40 -0.27 8.09
C VAL A 84 -7.25 -1.37 8.71
N VAL A 85 -6.64 -2.53 8.95
CA VAL A 85 -7.30 -3.67 9.59
C VAL A 85 -6.73 -3.80 10.99
N ASP A 86 -7.56 -3.55 11.99
CA ASP A 86 -7.21 -3.76 13.39
C ASP A 86 -7.83 -5.06 13.88
N LEU A 87 -6.98 -5.96 14.38
CA LEU A 87 -7.36 -7.24 14.93
C LEU A 87 -6.94 -7.28 16.40
N PHE A 88 -7.88 -7.61 17.27
CA PHE A 88 -7.61 -7.83 18.68
C PHE A 88 -7.69 -9.32 19.00
N ASP A 89 -6.60 -9.86 19.52
CA ASP A 89 -6.54 -11.22 20.02
C ASP A 89 -6.91 -11.23 21.52
N HIS A 90 -8.09 -11.75 21.83
CA HIS A 90 -8.58 -11.83 23.21
C HIS A 90 -7.82 -12.86 24.06
N GLU A 91 -7.28 -13.93 23.45
CA GLU A 91 -6.58 -14.98 24.17
C GLU A 91 -5.23 -14.49 24.70
N TYR A 92 -4.50 -13.75 23.87
CA TYR A 92 -3.17 -13.25 24.19
C TYR A 92 -3.15 -11.76 24.58
N GLY A 93 -4.28 -11.05 24.45
CA GLY A 93 -4.45 -9.67 24.90
C GLY A 93 -3.65 -8.64 24.11
N PHE A 94 -3.43 -8.86 22.81
CA PHE A 94 -2.68 -7.93 21.96
C PHE A 94 -3.47 -7.52 20.72
N SER A 95 -3.17 -6.31 20.22
CA SER A 95 -3.69 -5.82 18.94
C SER A 95 -2.64 -5.94 17.85
N GLN A 96 -3.09 -6.28 16.65
CA GLN A 96 -2.31 -6.20 15.43
C GLN A 96 -3.00 -5.27 14.44
N THR A 97 -2.27 -4.29 13.94
CA THR A 97 -2.71 -3.42 12.84
C THR A 97 -2.05 -3.87 11.55
N ILE A 98 -2.84 -4.04 10.49
CA ILE A 98 -2.37 -4.41 9.16
C ILE A 98 -2.80 -3.31 8.20
N MET A 99 -1.84 -2.74 7.47
CA MET A 99 -2.11 -1.73 6.46
C MET A 99 -2.04 -2.33 5.05
N ARG A 100 -2.96 -1.91 4.18
CA ARG A 100 -2.97 -2.23 2.75
C ARG A 100 -3.29 -0.99 1.95
N TYR A 101 -2.83 -0.94 0.71
CA TYR A 101 -3.05 0.17 -0.19
C TYR A 101 -3.68 -0.34 -1.48
N ALA A 102 -4.76 0.29 -1.92
CA ALA A 102 -5.49 -0.09 -3.11
C ALA A 102 -5.93 1.13 -3.90
N ARG A 103 -5.97 1.04 -5.23
CA ARG A 103 -6.60 2.09 -6.05
C ARG A 103 -8.02 2.32 -5.56
N ALA A 104 -8.46 3.57 -5.55
CA ALA A 104 -9.79 3.91 -5.03
C ALA A 104 -10.89 3.07 -5.69
N GLY A 105 -10.83 2.85 -7.01
CA GLY A 105 -11.78 2.02 -7.76
C GLY A 105 -11.70 0.50 -7.49
N GLU A 106 -10.70 0.02 -6.77
CA GLU A 106 -10.52 -1.39 -6.39
C GLU A 106 -10.76 -1.64 -4.89
N THR A 107 -11.07 -0.60 -4.11
CA THR A 107 -11.19 -0.67 -2.64
C THR A 107 -12.17 -1.74 -2.20
N ASP A 108 -13.38 -1.76 -2.76
CA ASP A 108 -14.42 -2.74 -2.38
C ASP A 108 -14.00 -4.18 -2.66
N LYS A 109 -13.30 -4.40 -3.78
CA LYS A 109 -12.76 -5.72 -4.12
C LYS A 109 -11.74 -6.17 -3.08
N VAL A 110 -10.83 -5.28 -2.66
CA VAL A 110 -9.83 -5.59 -1.65
C VAL A 110 -10.46 -5.80 -0.28
N LEU A 111 -11.45 -4.98 0.12
CA LEU A 111 -12.22 -5.17 1.35
C LEU A 111 -12.87 -6.55 1.41
N ASN A 112 -13.51 -6.98 0.31
CA ASN A 112 -14.15 -8.29 0.26
C ASN A 112 -13.13 -9.43 0.40
N ILE A 113 -11.96 -9.31 -0.22
CA ILE A 113 -10.87 -10.29 -0.06
C ILE A 113 -10.39 -10.32 1.39
N LEU A 114 -10.12 -9.16 2.01
CA LEU A 114 -9.67 -9.09 3.41
C LEU A 114 -10.69 -9.73 4.35
N ARG A 115 -11.98 -9.40 4.19
CA ARG A 115 -13.08 -9.98 4.96
C ARG A 115 -13.18 -11.50 4.80
N SER A 116 -12.90 -12.03 3.62
CA SER A 116 -12.92 -13.49 3.39
C SER A 116 -11.80 -14.25 4.12
N HIS A 117 -10.78 -13.54 4.61
CA HIS A 117 -9.68 -14.10 5.39
C HIS A 117 -9.79 -13.86 6.89
N ILE A 118 -10.80 -13.08 7.34
CA ILE A 118 -11.05 -12.86 8.76
C ILE A 118 -11.78 -14.10 9.31
N PRO A 119 -11.31 -14.67 10.44
CA PRO A 119 -12.00 -15.74 11.13
C PRO A 119 -13.47 -15.40 11.41
N ALA A 120 -14.37 -16.36 11.23
CA ALA A 120 -15.81 -16.11 11.28
C ALA A 120 -16.30 -15.61 12.66
N ASP A 121 -15.60 -15.98 13.73
CA ASP A 121 -15.82 -15.54 15.11
C ASP A 121 -15.38 -14.09 15.38
N LEU A 122 -14.45 -13.55 14.58
CA LEU A 122 -14.03 -12.15 14.63
C LEU A 122 -14.81 -11.26 13.66
N CYS A 123 -15.43 -11.85 12.64
CA CYS A 123 -16.15 -11.09 11.62
C CYS A 123 -17.41 -10.42 12.21
N GLY A 124 -17.38 -9.08 12.31
CA GLY A 124 -18.49 -8.29 12.85
C GLY A 124 -18.50 -8.16 14.37
N SER A 125 -17.45 -8.63 15.05
CA SER A 125 -17.23 -8.35 16.47
C SER A 125 -16.45 -7.04 16.65
N GLU A 126 -16.40 -6.52 17.89
CA GLU A 126 -15.56 -5.37 18.25
C GLU A 126 -14.06 -5.69 18.16
N ALA A 127 -13.69 -6.97 18.04
CA ALA A 127 -12.31 -7.42 17.95
C ALA A 127 -11.71 -7.31 16.54
N CYS A 128 -12.52 -6.92 15.54
CA CYS A 128 -12.05 -6.68 14.19
C CYS A 128 -12.68 -5.39 13.64
N ASN A 129 -11.84 -4.41 13.32
CA ASN A 129 -12.26 -3.22 12.59
C ASN A 129 -11.51 -3.10 11.26
N ILE A 130 -12.19 -2.61 10.23
CA ILE A 130 -11.55 -2.24 8.96
C ILE A 130 -11.97 -0.82 8.59
N ASP A 131 -11.01 0.09 8.66
CA ASP A 131 -11.18 1.47 8.24
C ASP A 131 -10.60 1.70 6.85
N VAL A 132 -11.26 2.58 6.09
CA VAL A 132 -10.79 3.05 4.78
C VAL A 132 -10.44 4.51 4.91
N VAL A 133 -9.17 4.83 4.66
CA VAL A 133 -8.63 6.18 4.72
C VAL A 133 -8.32 6.63 3.29
N GLY A 134 -8.94 7.75 2.90
CA GLY A 134 -8.73 8.38 1.60
C GLY A 134 -7.33 8.97 1.46
N GLY A 135 -6.77 8.88 0.26
CA GLY A 135 -5.48 9.48 -0.04
C GLY A 135 -5.12 9.47 -1.52
N GLN A 136 -3.99 10.09 -1.80
CA GLN A 136 -3.40 10.22 -3.13
C GLN A 136 -2.01 9.63 -3.13
N VAL A 137 -1.66 8.90 -4.19
CA VAL A 137 -0.27 8.57 -4.50
C VAL A 137 0.27 9.59 -5.47
N VAL A 138 1.43 10.16 -5.15
CA VAL A 138 2.20 11.04 -6.03
C VAL A 138 3.47 10.31 -6.46
N GLN A 139 3.71 10.23 -7.75
CA GLN A 139 4.88 9.59 -8.34
C GLN A 139 5.65 10.58 -9.22
N GLN A 140 6.93 10.78 -8.92
CA GLN A 140 7.84 11.46 -9.83
C GLN A 140 8.28 10.52 -10.95
N TRP A 141 8.09 10.96 -12.19
CA TRP A 141 8.63 10.23 -13.34
C TRP A 141 10.13 10.52 -13.44
N HIS A 142 10.96 9.48 -13.36
CA HIS A 142 12.39 9.55 -13.67
C HIS A 142 12.71 8.88 -15.02
N PRO A 143 12.48 9.54 -16.17
CA PRO A 143 12.63 8.93 -17.50
C PRO A 143 14.08 8.57 -17.85
N HIS A 144 15.05 8.98 -17.03
CA HIS A 144 16.48 8.77 -17.25
C HIS A 144 17.15 7.95 -16.14
N ALA A 145 16.38 7.24 -15.31
CA ALA A 145 16.96 6.35 -14.32
C ALA A 145 17.75 5.23 -15.04
N THR A 146 19.05 5.13 -14.74
CA THR A 146 19.98 4.16 -15.37
C THR A 146 20.20 2.90 -14.54
N ARG A 147 19.59 2.84 -13.35
CA ARG A 147 19.70 1.73 -12.42
C ARG A 147 18.34 1.43 -11.80
N ASP A 148 18.17 0.19 -11.34
CA ASP A 148 17.04 -0.18 -10.53
C ASP A 148 17.04 0.55 -9.17
N ILE A 149 15.86 0.63 -8.58
CA ILE A 149 15.67 1.24 -7.27
C ILE A 149 16.37 0.38 -6.23
N LEU A 150 17.30 0.97 -5.48
CA LEU A 150 17.97 0.31 -4.37
C LEU A 150 17.00 0.21 -3.19
N ILE A 151 16.43 -0.98 -3.00
CA ILE A 151 15.50 -1.30 -1.92
C ILE A 151 16.14 -2.42 -1.10
N GLY A 152 16.66 -2.08 0.07
CA GLY A 152 17.34 -3.02 0.96
C GLY A 152 18.80 -3.32 0.58
N LEU A 153 19.32 -4.41 1.14
CA LEU A 153 20.67 -4.90 0.88
C LEU A 153 20.63 -5.94 -0.24
N GLU A 154 21.48 -5.78 -1.25
CA GLU A 154 21.68 -6.77 -2.32
C GLU A 154 22.73 -7.78 -1.88
N GLY A 155 22.47 -9.07 -2.06
CA GLY A 155 23.35 -10.19 -1.70
C GLY A 155 23.30 -11.30 -2.73
#